data_AF-A0A3D2CEA6-F1
#
_entry.id   AF-A0A3D2CEA6-F1
#
_cell.length_a   1.000
_cell.length_b   1.000
_cell.length_c   1.000
_cell.angle_alpha   90.00
_cell.angle_beta   90.00
_cell.angle_gamma   90.00
#
_symmetry.space_group_name_H-M   'P 1'
#
loop_
_entity.id
_entity.type
_entity.pdbx_description
1 polymer ?
#
loop_
_entity_poly.entity_id
_entity_poly.type
_entity_poly.pdbx_seq_one_letter_code
_entity_poly.pdbx_strand_id
1 'polypeptide(L)'
;MNLIAMWGFAVLGLSSPALAVESVVVPIHAQIERTSGPPALSCGQALASAKQAKASRRQWSPQVVPPVPRSPSVPLESELLEPAAQVTNPIARWADVRAGRLPGARPDELPLQPLEGDYNTLKGIGDVLRDAESGVPVRVSAFGASHTGGDFFTGQLRRSLQDRYGDRGHGFVFPASLYDGHRATDINLCSSPGWRSDWVGRSNSRWDGLHGFSGASVSTSDPLDFAWIQTTEDNPHGQRWNRVQVWALGQPGGGSLELVVDDADPIILSTQRSRAELIHLIVDIPDGPHRAAVRTLGDGEIRLFGISGERQDTGVLVDAIGIRGRTAKTWLSWAPELRDAGLAGLSPDLIILAYGTNEAADTDYSMPRYREDLSRVLSVVRAALPQTPCILVGPSDRATVVKKKQTYAIWGRTALVAQVQREVAPRFGCAFWDWQMAQGGPGGMLSWRAVEPPLAGWDYIHFTQSGYERSASLFLAALDDAANITGGLQTADPYREP
;
A
#
# COMPACT_ATOMS: atom_id res chain seq x y z
N MET A 1 21.08 -69.08 -21.53
CA MET A 1 21.63 -67.76 -21.92
C MET A 1 20.82 -66.69 -21.21
N ASN A 2 21.52 -65.79 -20.52
CA ASN A 2 21.01 -64.83 -19.54
C ASN A 2 19.89 -63.92 -20.07
N LEU A 3 18.81 -63.77 -19.29
CA LEU A 3 17.90 -62.63 -19.35
C LEU A 3 18.31 -61.63 -18.26
N ILE A 4 18.65 -60.40 -18.67
CA ILE A 4 18.90 -59.26 -17.80
C ILE A 4 17.62 -58.42 -17.71
N ALA A 5 17.31 -58.03 -16.49
CA ALA A 5 16.16 -57.23 -16.07
C ALA A 5 16.24 -55.76 -16.53
N MET A 6 15.10 -55.18 -16.87
CA MET A 6 14.86 -53.73 -16.79
C MET A 6 13.71 -53.48 -15.83
N TRP A 7 14.01 -52.74 -14.77
CA TRP A 7 13.06 -52.22 -13.79
C TRP A 7 12.46 -50.91 -14.33
N GLY A 8 11.14 -50.87 -14.51
CA GLY A 8 10.38 -49.63 -14.68
C GLY A 8 9.75 -49.23 -13.35
N PHE A 9 10.20 -48.13 -12.76
CA PHE A 9 9.50 -47.48 -11.66
C PHE A 9 8.42 -46.54 -12.23
N ALA A 10 7.16 -46.91 -12.05
CA ALA A 10 6.04 -46.00 -12.18
C ALA A 10 5.88 -45.23 -10.85
N VAL A 11 6.20 -43.93 -10.85
CA VAL A 11 5.84 -43.02 -9.76
C VAL A 11 4.44 -42.48 -10.07
N LEU A 12 3.45 -42.98 -9.35
CA LEU A 12 2.09 -42.44 -9.33
C LEU A 12 2.12 -41.05 -8.69
N GLY A 13 1.94 -40.01 -9.52
CA GLY A 13 1.64 -38.67 -9.05
C GLY A 13 0.19 -38.60 -8.58
N LEU A 14 0.01 -38.42 -7.28
CA LEU A 14 -1.26 -37.99 -6.69
C LEU A 14 -1.11 -36.52 -6.28
N SER A 15 -1.40 -35.61 -7.22
CA SER A 15 -1.70 -34.21 -6.92
C SER A 15 -3.21 -34.11 -6.66
N SER A 16 -3.61 -34.14 -5.39
CA SER A 16 -4.96 -33.72 -4.99
C SER A 16 -5.07 -32.21 -5.19
N PRO A 17 -6.09 -31.69 -5.90
CA PRO A 17 -6.39 -30.27 -5.87
C PRO A 17 -7.04 -30.01 -4.51
N ALA A 18 -6.33 -29.33 -3.61
CA ALA A 18 -6.98 -28.71 -2.48
C ALA A 18 -7.90 -27.62 -3.05
N LEU A 19 -9.20 -27.91 -3.09
CA LEU A 19 -10.23 -26.91 -3.36
C LEU A 19 -10.05 -25.80 -2.32
N ALA A 20 -9.61 -24.62 -2.79
CA ALA A 20 -9.63 -23.42 -1.97
C ALA A 20 -11.09 -23.15 -1.63
N VAL A 21 -11.45 -23.30 -0.35
CA VAL A 21 -12.73 -22.80 0.14
C VAL A 21 -12.62 -21.29 0.06
N GLU A 22 -13.28 -20.69 -0.94
CA GLU A 22 -13.48 -19.24 -1.02
C GLU A 22 -14.13 -18.77 0.28
N SER A 23 -13.34 -18.25 1.21
CA SER A 23 -13.87 -17.50 2.34
C SER A 23 -14.25 -16.10 1.83
N VAL A 24 -15.36 -16.01 1.10
CA VAL A 24 -15.94 -14.72 0.75
C VAL A 24 -16.40 -14.07 2.05
N VAL A 25 -15.71 -13.01 2.47
CA VAL A 25 -16.21 -12.17 3.55
C VAL A 25 -17.39 -11.40 3.00
N VAL A 26 -18.58 -11.67 3.56
CA VAL A 26 -19.78 -10.93 3.22
C VAL A 26 -19.74 -9.61 4.01
N PRO A 27 -19.64 -8.45 3.33
CA PRO A 27 -19.67 -7.17 4.02
C PRO A 27 -20.99 -6.97 4.74
N ILE A 28 -20.91 -6.33 5.91
CA ILE A 28 -22.07 -5.86 6.67
C ILE A 28 -22.46 -4.52 6.07
N HIS A 29 -23.68 -4.40 5.56
CA HIS A 29 -24.20 -3.17 5.00
C HIS A 29 -25.09 -2.43 6.00
N ALA A 30 -24.90 -1.12 6.09
CA ALA A 30 -25.77 -0.20 6.80
C ALA A 30 -26.04 1.04 5.92
N GLN A 31 -27.10 1.76 6.23
CA GLN A 31 -27.47 2.98 5.53
C GLN A 31 -27.87 4.05 6.54
N ILE A 32 -27.37 5.27 6.33
CA ILE A 32 -27.77 6.46 7.09
C ILE A 32 -28.52 7.36 6.13
N GLU A 33 -29.81 7.61 6.39
CA GLU A 33 -30.67 8.37 5.48
C GLU A 33 -30.45 9.89 5.57
N ARG A 34 -29.90 10.37 6.70
CA ARG A 34 -29.75 11.81 7.00
C ARG A 34 -28.50 12.06 7.82
N THR A 35 -27.79 13.11 7.45
CA THR A 35 -26.60 13.65 8.12
C THR A 35 -26.64 15.17 8.06
N SER A 36 -26.06 15.86 9.05
CA SER A 36 -25.93 17.33 9.02
C SER A 36 -24.55 17.84 8.61
N GLY A 37 -23.61 16.95 8.27
CA GLY A 37 -22.23 17.30 7.94
C GLY A 37 -21.31 17.31 9.18
N PRO A 38 -20.01 17.61 9.01
CA PRO A 38 -19.03 17.45 10.06
C PRO A 38 -19.36 18.33 11.28
N PRO A 39 -19.29 17.80 12.51
CA PRO A 39 -19.60 18.57 13.70
C PRO A 39 -18.53 19.64 13.96
N ALA A 40 -18.94 20.78 14.52
CA ALA A 40 -18.05 21.91 14.84
C ALA A 40 -16.96 21.59 15.91
N LEU A 41 -17.05 20.44 16.58
CA LEU A 41 -16.07 19.99 17.56
C LEU A 41 -14.69 19.81 16.90
N SER A 42 -13.69 20.59 17.31
CA SER A 42 -12.33 20.47 16.78
C SER A 42 -11.55 19.30 17.40
N CYS A 43 -10.49 18.86 16.72
CA CYS A 43 -9.57 17.83 17.25
C CYS A 43 -9.00 18.22 18.63
N GLY A 44 -8.57 19.48 18.80
CA GLY A 44 -8.05 19.98 20.07
C GLY A 44 -9.07 19.91 21.22
N GLN A 45 -10.33 20.26 20.94
CA GLN A 45 -11.41 20.16 21.94
C GLN A 45 -11.69 18.71 22.32
N ALA A 46 -11.82 17.80 21.34
CA ALA A 46 -12.07 16.39 21.63
C ALA A 46 -10.92 15.74 22.43
N LEU A 47 -9.67 16.05 22.07
CA LEU A 47 -8.49 15.58 22.81
C LEU A 47 -8.49 16.09 24.25
N ALA A 48 -8.83 17.36 24.48
CA ALA A 48 -8.92 17.94 25.82
C ALA A 48 -10.03 17.27 26.65
N SER A 49 -11.20 17.03 26.05
CA SER A 49 -12.31 16.31 26.70
C SER A 49 -11.93 14.88 27.08
N ALA A 50 -11.32 14.13 26.15
CA ALA A 50 -10.85 12.76 26.43
C ALA A 50 -9.80 12.73 27.54
N LYS A 51 -8.84 13.68 27.53
CA LYS A 51 -7.83 13.82 28.59
C LYS A 51 -8.46 14.11 29.96
N GLN A 52 -9.43 15.03 30.01
CA GLN A 52 -10.13 15.37 31.25
C GLN A 52 -10.95 14.18 31.77
N ALA A 53 -11.66 13.47 30.91
CA ALA A 53 -12.42 12.27 31.26
C ALA A 53 -11.51 11.14 31.77
N LYS A 54 -10.34 10.94 31.14
CA LYS A 54 -9.35 9.95 31.61
C LYS A 54 -8.79 10.32 32.99
N ALA A 55 -8.57 11.62 33.25
CA ALA A 55 -8.07 12.09 34.54
C ALA A 55 -9.10 11.98 35.68
N SER A 56 -10.40 12.08 35.39
CA SER A 56 -11.47 11.93 36.38
C SER A 56 -11.93 10.48 36.61
N ARG A 57 -11.51 9.55 35.73
CA ARG A 57 -11.86 8.14 35.81
C ARG A 57 -11.16 7.45 36.99
N ARG A 58 -11.95 7.07 38.00
CA ARG A 58 -11.42 6.51 39.27
C ARG A 58 -10.86 5.09 39.13
N GLN A 59 -11.51 4.22 38.36
CA GLN A 59 -11.08 2.84 38.13
C GLN A 59 -11.47 2.40 36.73
N TRP A 60 -10.49 1.96 35.94
CA TRP A 60 -10.68 1.23 34.69
C TRP A 60 -9.43 0.38 34.45
N SER A 61 -9.64 -0.81 33.93
CA SER A 61 -8.55 -1.68 33.51
C SER A 61 -8.92 -2.29 32.16
N PRO A 62 -7.96 -2.38 31.23
CA PRO A 62 -8.20 -3.01 29.95
C PRO A 62 -8.59 -4.48 30.16
N GLN A 63 -9.57 -4.96 29.41
CA GLN A 63 -9.88 -6.38 29.36
C GLN A 63 -8.67 -7.17 28.85
N VAL A 64 -8.43 -8.34 29.46
CA VAL A 64 -7.42 -9.26 28.95
C VAL A 64 -7.96 -9.86 27.67
N VAL A 65 -7.24 -9.66 26.58
CA VAL A 65 -7.64 -10.24 25.31
C VAL A 65 -6.99 -11.62 25.18
N PRO A 66 -7.79 -12.67 24.93
CA PRO A 66 -7.27 -14.01 24.78
C PRO A 66 -6.37 -14.14 23.54
N PRO A 67 -5.53 -15.19 23.46
CA PRO A 67 -4.90 -15.59 22.21
C PRO A 67 -5.94 -15.77 21.12
N VAL A 68 -5.67 -15.27 19.93
CA VAL A 68 -6.61 -15.32 18.80
C VAL A 68 -6.24 -16.51 17.92
N PRO A 69 -7.08 -17.56 17.84
CA PRO A 69 -6.86 -18.67 16.92
C PRO A 69 -6.80 -18.17 15.47
N ARG A 70 -5.78 -18.59 14.72
CA ARG A 70 -5.54 -18.18 13.34
C ARG A 70 -4.91 -19.30 12.52
N SER A 71 -4.92 -19.16 11.20
CA SER A 71 -4.20 -20.06 10.32
C SER A 71 -2.70 -20.01 10.64
N PRO A 72 -2.00 -21.17 10.62
CA PRO A 72 -0.57 -21.21 10.90
C PRO A 72 0.18 -20.32 9.91
N SER A 73 1.13 -19.52 10.40
CA SER A 73 2.08 -18.85 9.52
C SER A 73 3.00 -19.89 8.91
N VAL A 74 3.09 -19.91 7.59
CA VAL A 74 4.18 -20.61 6.90
C VAL A 74 5.47 -19.89 7.27
N PRO A 75 6.43 -20.55 7.93
CA PRO A 75 7.74 -19.94 8.17
C PRO A 75 8.31 -19.51 6.81
N LEU A 76 8.83 -18.29 6.74
CA LEU A 76 9.72 -17.96 5.63
C LEU A 76 10.90 -18.93 5.75
N GLU A 77 11.09 -19.80 4.75
CA GLU A 77 12.16 -20.79 4.76
C GLU A 77 13.48 -20.14 5.16
N SER A 78 14.22 -20.81 6.05
CA SER A 78 15.50 -20.30 6.54
C SER A 78 16.46 -20.11 5.38
N GLU A 79 17.22 -19.03 5.47
CA GLU A 79 18.34 -18.62 4.62
C GLU A 79 18.99 -19.75 3.82
N LEU A 80 18.68 -19.82 2.52
CA LEU A 80 19.64 -20.35 1.57
C LEU A 80 20.93 -19.54 1.76
N LEU A 81 22.02 -20.25 2.02
CA LEU A 81 23.38 -19.77 2.38
C LEU A 81 24.07 -18.95 1.28
N GLU A 82 23.34 -18.46 0.29
CA GLU A 82 23.91 -17.69 -0.81
C GLU A 82 24.26 -16.29 -0.30
N PRO A 83 25.56 -15.93 -0.27
CA PRO A 83 25.96 -14.61 0.17
C PRO A 83 25.34 -13.57 -0.76
N ALA A 84 24.93 -12.45 -0.19
CA ALA A 84 24.46 -11.34 -1.00
C ALA A 84 25.55 -10.85 -1.96
N ALA A 85 25.15 -10.51 -3.18
CA ALA A 85 26.08 -10.01 -4.18
C ALA A 85 26.84 -8.78 -3.66
N GLN A 86 28.17 -8.84 -3.69
CA GLN A 86 29.02 -7.67 -3.51
C GLN A 86 28.90 -6.80 -4.75
N VAL A 87 28.35 -5.60 -4.59
CA VAL A 87 28.16 -4.64 -5.69
C VAL A 87 29.09 -3.46 -5.48
N THR A 88 29.82 -3.09 -6.53
CA THR A 88 30.62 -1.87 -6.51
C THR A 88 29.68 -0.67 -6.49
N ASN A 89 29.90 0.24 -5.55
CA ASN A 89 29.19 1.51 -5.48
C ASN A 89 30.04 2.61 -6.14
N PRO A 90 29.66 3.16 -7.30
CA PRO A 90 30.39 4.24 -7.94
C PRO A 90 30.52 5.45 -7.00
N ILE A 91 31.70 6.07 -6.98
CA ILE A 91 31.96 7.26 -6.17
C ILE A 91 31.72 8.51 -7.00
N ALA A 92 30.90 9.41 -6.48
CA ALA A 92 30.66 10.73 -7.03
C ALA A 92 31.20 11.83 -6.10
N ARG A 93 31.82 12.87 -6.66
CA ARG A 93 32.22 14.06 -5.90
C ARG A 93 31.12 15.11 -5.95
N TRP A 94 30.88 15.79 -4.83
CA TRP A 94 29.86 16.85 -4.77
C TRP A 94 30.07 17.96 -5.80
N ALA A 95 31.33 18.27 -6.13
CA ALA A 95 31.67 19.24 -7.16
C ALA A 95 31.15 18.82 -8.55
N ASP A 96 31.20 17.53 -8.87
CA ASP A 96 30.69 17.00 -10.14
C ASP A 96 29.15 17.00 -10.16
N VAL A 97 28.50 16.69 -9.02
CA VAL A 97 27.04 16.79 -8.85
C VAL A 97 26.57 18.23 -9.11
N ARG A 98 27.17 19.22 -8.45
CA ARG A 98 26.81 20.65 -8.61
C ARG A 98 27.14 21.21 -9.99
N ALA A 99 28.10 20.62 -10.68
CA ALA A 99 28.41 20.97 -12.06
C ALA A 99 27.45 20.31 -13.07
N GLY A 100 26.41 19.59 -12.62
CA GLY A 100 25.42 18.94 -13.48
C GLY A 100 25.98 17.76 -14.28
N ARG A 101 27.05 17.13 -13.82
CA ARG A 101 27.75 16.05 -14.55
C ARG A 101 27.16 14.66 -14.33
N LEU A 102 26.24 14.52 -13.37
CA LEU A 102 25.54 13.27 -13.12
C LEU A 102 24.21 13.23 -13.87
N PRO A 103 23.67 12.02 -14.14
CA PRO A 103 22.34 11.88 -14.68
C PRO A 103 21.27 12.52 -13.77
N GLY A 104 20.14 12.94 -14.34
CA GLY A 104 19.06 13.59 -13.58
C GLY A 104 19.34 15.02 -13.13
N ALA A 105 20.41 15.66 -13.59
CA ALA A 105 20.75 17.06 -13.25
C ALA A 105 19.74 18.10 -13.74
N ARG A 106 18.88 17.74 -14.70
CA ARG A 106 17.80 18.56 -15.23
C ARG A 106 16.47 17.80 -15.13
N PRO A 107 15.82 17.79 -13.94
CA PRO A 107 14.64 16.97 -13.69
C PRO A 107 13.49 17.25 -14.67
N ASP A 108 13.37 18.48 -15.18
CA ASP A 108 12.32 18.88 -16.12
C ASP A 108 12.52 18.35 -17.55
N GLU A 109 13.74 17.94 -17.90
CA GLU A 109 14.11 17.45 -19.24
C GLU A 109 14.27 15.91 -19.28
N LEU A 110 13.82 15.20 -18.25
CA LEU A 110 13.92 13.74 -18.19
C LEU A 110 13.03 13.10 -19.28
N PRO A 111 13.53 12.10 -20.02
CA PRO A 111 12.74 11.38 -21.00
C PRO A 111 11.64 10.56 -20.32
N LEU A 112 10.60 10.21 -21.08
CA LEU A 112 9.61 9.23 -20.65
C LEU A 112 10.30 7.90 -20.32
N GLN A 113 10.09 7.40 -19.10
CA GLN A 113 10.36 6.01 -18.74
C GLN A 113 9.03 5.25 -18.82
N PRO A 114 8.78 4.48 -19.88
CA PRO A 114 7.51 3.78 -20.07
C PRO A 114 7.35 2.63 -19.08
N LEU A 115 6.13 2.11 -18.98
CA LEU A 115 5.88 0.83 -18.33
C LEU A 115 6.44 -0.30 -19.21
N GLU A 116 7.18 -1.22 -18.60
CA GLU A 116 7.72 -2.41 -19.24
C GLU A 116 6.78 -3.60 -18.99
N GLY A 117 6.30 -4.26 -20.03
CA GLY A 117 5.40 -5.40 -19.90
C GLY A 117 5.01 -5.99 -21.26
N ASP A 118 4.36 -7.16 -21.25
CA ASP A 118 3.74 -7.68 -22.47
C ASP A 118 2.51 -6.85 -22.88
N TYR A 119 2.10 -7.02 -24.14
CA TYR A 119 0.98 -6.27 -24.71
C TYR A 119 -0.31 -6.37 -23.87
N ASN A 120 -0.68 -7.57 -23.40
CA ASN A 120 -1.93 -7.77 -22.67
C ASN A 120 -1.91 -7.07 -21.32
N THR A 121 -0.78 -7.13 -20.63
CA THR A 121 -0.55 -6.46 -19.35
C THR A 121 -0.66 -4.95 -19.49
N LEU A 122 0.05 -4.37 -20.47
CA LEU A 122 0.02 -2.92 -20.71
C LEU A 122 -1.36 -2.45 -21.19
N LYS A 123 -2.01 -3.23 -22.07
CA LYS A 123 -3.38 -2.98 -22.51
C LYS A 123 -4.35 -2.98 -21.32
N GLY A 124 -4.25 -3.94 -20.41
CA GLY A 124 -5.11 -4.03 -19.23
C GLY A 124 -4.96 -2.83 -18.29
N ILE A 125 -3.74 -2.31 -18.11
CA ILE A 125 -3.51 -1.06 -17.39
C ILE A 125 -4.15 0.12 -18.12
N GLY A 126 -3.98 0.19 -19.44
CA GLY A 126 -4.62 1.21 -20.27
C GLY A 126 -6.16 1.13 -20.26
N ASP A 127 -6.74 -0.07 -20.19
CA ASP A 127 -8.20 -0.28 -20.08
C ASP A 127 -8.73 0.36 -18.80
N VAL A 128 -8.04 0.20 -17.66
CA VAL A 128 -8.45 0.83 -16.39
C VAL A 128 -8.53 2.35 -16.51
N LEU A 129 -7.59 2.99 -17.21
CA LEU A 129 -7.64 4.45 -17.42
C LEU A 129 -8.75 4.87 -18.38
N ARG A 130 -8.99 4.09 -19.44
CA ARG A 130 -10.10 4.35 -20.37
C ARG A 130 -11.47 4.12 -19.72
N ASP A 131 -11.57 3.14 -18.83
CA ASP A 131 -12.75 2.89 -18.01
C ASP A 131 -13.05 4.12 -17.15
N ALA A 132 -12.03 4.66 -16.45
CA ALA A 132 -12.16 5.91 -15.70
C ALA A 132 -12.59 7.10 -16.60
N GLU A 133 -11.99 7.26 -17.77
CA GLU A 133 -12.36 8.30 -18.75
C GLU A 133 -13.81 8.16 -19.23
N SER A 134 -14.30 6.93 -19.39
CA SER A 134 -15.69 6.63 -19.76
C SER A 134 -16.70 6.79 -18.62
N GLY A 135 -16.23 7.13 -17.41
CA GLY A 135 -17.06 7.32 -16.23
C GLY A 135 -17.27 6.07 -15.38
N VAL A 136 -16.57 4.96 -15.66
CA VAL A 136 -16.57 3.80 -14.76
C VAL A 136 -15.83 4.17 -13.47
N PRO A 137 -16.39 3.89 -12.29
CA PRO A 137 -15.69 4.11 -11.03
C PRO A 137 -14.44 3.21 -10.94
N VAL A 138 -13.26 3.80 -10.80
CA VAL A 138 -11.98 3.08 -10.71
C VAL A 138 -11.32 3.24 -9.35
N ARG A 139 -10.77 2.16 -8.80
CA ARG A 139 -9.96 2.11 -7.59
C ARG A 139 -8.54 1.63 -7.89
N VAL A 140 -7.57 2.51 -7.65
CA VAL A 140 -6.14 2.19 -7.70
C VAL A 140 -5.64 2.01 -6.27
N SER A 141 -5.10 0.85 -5.92
CA SER A 141 -4.55 0.62 -4.59
C SER A 141 -3.03 0.45 -4.65
N ALA A 142 -2.31 1.43 -4.10
CA ALA A 142 -0.86 1.44 -4.06
C ALA A 142 -0.35 0.93 -2.71
N PHE A 143 0.30 -0.22 -2.73
CA PHE A 143 1.00 -0.79 -1.58
C PHE A 143 2.49 -0.48 -1.66
N GLY A 144 3.12 -0.25 -0.52
CA GLY A 144 4.56 0.00 -0.52
C GLY A 144 5.18 0.24 0.84
N ALA A 145 6.32 0.93 0.81
CA ALA A 145 7.08 1.27 2.01
C ALA A 145 6.93 2.76 2.39
N SER A 146 8.03 3.43 2.71
CA SER A 146 8.03 4.84 3.14
C SER A 146 7.65 5.83 2.04
N HIS A 147 7.97 5.55 0.77
CA HIS A 147 7.59 6.41 -0.36
C HIS A 147 6.07 6.46 -0.56
N THR A 148 5.40 5.31 -0.40
CA THR A 148 3.92 5.20 -0.40
C THR A 148 3.32 5.75 0.89
N GLY A 149 3.82 5.32 2.06
CA GLY A 149 3.27 5.71 3.37
C GLY A 149 3.57 7.16 3.80
N GLY A 150 4.32 7.89 2.98
CA GLY A 150 4.50 9.33 3.10
C GLY A 150 3.41 10.14 2.40
N ASP A 151 2.62 9.49 1.54
CA ASP A 151 1.49 9.98 0.76
C ASP A 151 1.71 11.20 -0.15
N PHE A 152 2.95 11.62 -0.38
CA PHE A 152 3.23 12.68 -1.36
C PHE A 152 3.21 12.18 -2.80
N PHE A 153 3.78 11.00 -3.06
CA PHE A 153 3.76 10.40 -4.40
C PHE A 153 2.34 9.94 -4.77
N THR A 154 1.72 9.16 -3.89
CA THR A 154 0.34 8.67 -4.07
C THR A 154 -0.70 9.78 -3.97
N GLY A 155 -0.51 10.78 -3.10
CA GLY A 155 -1.38 11.96 -3.04
C GLY A 155 -1.36 12.76 -4.34
N GLN A 156 -0.17 13.01 -4.92
CA GLN A 156 -0.09 13.69 -6.22
C GLN A 156 -0.72 12.84 -7.35
N LEU A 157 -0.50 11.52 -7.34
CA LEU A 157 -1.15 10.60 -8.27
C LEU A 157 -2.67 10.69 -8.13
N ARG A 158 -3.18 10.67 -6.89
CA ARG A 158 -4.60 10.80 -6.57
C ARG A 158 -5.20 12.07 -7.15
N ARG A 159 -4.66 13.23 -6.77
CA ARG A 159 -5.14 14.55 -7.24
C ARG A 159 -5.16 14.62 -8.76
N SER A 160 -4.07 14.23 -9.40
CA SER A 160 -3.94 14.32 -10.86
C SER A 160 -4.94 13.42 -11.60
N LEU A 161 -5.21 12.22 -11.09
CA LEU A 161 -6.22 11.32 -11.68
C LEU A 161 -7.64 11.81 -11.39
N GLN A 162 -7.88 12.37 -10.21
CA GLN A 162 -9.18 12.94 -9.83
C GLN A 162 -9.52 14.21 -10.61
N ASP A 163 -8.54 15.06 -10.89
CA ASP A 163 -8.70 16.22 -11.78
C ASP A 163 -9.14 15.82 -13.19
N ARG A 164 -8.63 14.68 -13.68
CA ARG A 164 -8.90 14.18 -15.03
C ARG A 164 -10.24 13.45 -15.13
N TYR A 165 -10.52 12.58 -14.16
CA TYR A 165 -11.60 11.58 -14.29
C TYR A 165 -12.71 11.72 -13.24
N GLY A 166 -12.52 12.55 -12.22
CA GLY A 166 -13.48 12.79 -11.15
C GLY A 166 -12.99 12.33 -9.78
N ASP A 167 -13.32 13.12 -8.77
CA ASP A 167 -12.96 12.88 -7.36
C ASP A 167 -13.92 11.91 -6.67
N ARG A 168 -13.38 10.76 -6.24
CA ARG A 168 -14.09 9.74 -5.46
C ARG A 168 -13.76 9.76 -3.96
N GLY A 169 -13.18 10.83 -3.44
CA GLY A 169 -12.75 10.94 -2.07
C GLY A 169 -11.30 10.52 -1.85
N HIS A 170 -10.91 10.39 -0.58
CA HIS A 170 -9.55 10.04 -0.22
C HIS A 170 -9.27 8.54 -0.41
N GLY A 171 -10.23 7.70 -0.01
CA GLY A 171 -10.05 6.26 0.07
C GLY A 171 -9.47 5.81 1.41
N PHE A 172 -8.81 4.67 1.40
CA PHE A 172 -8.30 3.99 2.59
C PHE A 172 -7.27 4.83 3.36
N VAL A 173 -7.42 4.86 4.69
CA VAL A 173 -6.43 5.35 5.67
C VAL A 173 -6.46 4.52 6.95
N PHE A 174 -5.44 4.70 7.79
CA PHE A 174 -5.53 4.25 9.18
C PHE A 174 -6.24 5.33 10.02
N PRO A 175 -7.24 4.97 10.84
CA PRO A 175 -7.97 5.97 11.63
C PRO A 175 -7.11 6.59 12.73
N ALA A 176 -6.10 5.87 13.21
CA ALA A 176 -5.13 6.36 14.18
C ALA A 176 -3.69 6.22 13.65
N SER A 177 -2.80 7.07 14.13
CA SER A 177 -1.41 7.12 13.69
C SER A 177 -0.68 5.80 13.94
N LEU A 178 -0.11 5.21 12.88
CA LEU A 178 0.78 4.04 13.03
C LEU A 178 2.10 4.42 13.72
N TYR A 179 2.63 5.60 13.42
CA TYR A 179 3.92 6.11 13.89
C TYR A 179 3.91 7.64 13.90
N ASP A 180 4.92 8.24 14.53
CA ASP A 180 5.10 9.68 14.53
C ASP A 180 5.27 10.23 13.10
N GLY A 181 4.47 11.25 12.78
CA GLY A 181 4.40 11.81 11.43
C GLY A 181 3.71 10.91 10.42
N HIS A 182 2.86 9.97 10.85
CA HIS A 182 1.83 9.39 10.00
C HIS A 182 0.93 10.51 9.46
N ARG A 183 0.59 10.42 8.18
CA ARG A 183 -0.20 11.43 7.48
C ARG A 183 -0.93 10.79 6.32
N ALA A 184 -1.97 11.48 5.89
CA ALA A 184 -2.72 11.24 4.69
C ALA A 184 -3.04 12.62 4.10
N THR A 185 -2.76 12.82 2.82
CA THR A 185 -3.01 14.10 2.12
C THR A 185 -4.47 14.17 1.73
N ASP A 186 -5.12 15.34 1.75
CA ASP A 186 -6.53 15.50 1.32
C ASP A 186 -7.58 14.86 2.23
N ILE A 187 -7.22 14.61 3.49
CA ILE A 187 -8.13 14.16 4.54
C ILE A 187 -7.67 14.66 5.91
N ASN A 188 -8.62 14.98 6.77
CA ASN A 188 -8.36 15.42 8.13
C ASN A 188 -8.43 14.22 9.09
N LEU A 189 -7.34 13.95 9.80
CA LEU A 189 -7.23 12.85 10.77
C LEU A 189 -7.15 13.41 12.20
N CYS A 190 -7.80 12.74 13.15
CA CYS A 190 -7.59 12.99 14.57
C CYS A 190 -7.75 11.70 15.35
N SER A 191 -6.85 11.42 16.29
CA SER A 191 -6.95 10.27 17.18
C SER A 191 -6.39 10.59 18.55
N SER A 192 -7.01 10.06 19.60
CA SER A 192 -6.44 10.10 20.95
C SER A 192 -5.14 9.28 21.01
N PRO A 193 -4.22 9.59 21.95
CA PRO A 193 -2.92 8.93 22.03
C PRO A 193 -2.97 7.49 22.59
N GLY A 194 -4.14 6.98 23.00
CA GLY A 194 -4.25 5.65 23.61
C GLY A 194 -4.36 4.49 22.62
N TRP A 195 -4.50 4.77 21.32
CA TRP A 195 -4.43 3.76 20.27
C TRP A 195 -3.05 3.11 20.21
N ARG A 196 -3.01 1.78 20.13
CA ARG A 196 -1.80 0.99 19.93
C ARG A 196 -1.70 0.57 18.48
N SER A 197 -0.51 0.66 17.90
CA SER A 197 -0.25 0.29 16.51
C SER A 197 0.66 -0.93 16.41
N ASP A 198 0.33 -1.88 15.54
CA ASP A 198 1.12 -3.08 15.27
C ASP A 198 1.27 -3.29 13.75
N TRP A 199 2.47 -3.62 13.29
CA TRP A 199 2.75 -3.97 11.90
C TRP A 199 3.92 -4.94 11.79
N VAL A 200 4.12 -5.54 10.62
CA VAL A 200 5.16 -6.56 10.45
C VAL A 200 6.54 -6.01 10.79
N GLY A 201 7.20 -6.58 11.81
CA GLY A 201 8.53 -6.17 12.28
C GLY A 201 8.54 -5.04 13.30
N ARG A 202 7.38 -4.56 13.77
CA ARG A 202 7.26 -3.74 14.99
C ARG A 202 5.90 -3.95 15.65
N SER A 203 5.91 -4.46 16.87
CA SER A 203 4.72 -4.57 17.72
C SER A 203 4.81 -3.59 18.88
N ASN A 204 3.84 -2.68 19.01
CA ASN A 204 3.68 -1.88 20.23
C ASN A 204 2.64 -2.52 21.18
N SER A 205 1.85 -3.49 20.71
CA SER A 205 0.99 -4.32 21.54
C SER A 205 1.21 -5.83 21.36
N ARG A 206 1.22 -6.36 20.13
CA ARG A 206 1.23 -7.81 19.90
C ARG A 206 2.02 -8.25 18.69
N TRP A 207 2.69 -9.39 18.86
CA TRP A 207 3.36 -10.13 17.79
C TRP A 207 2.53 -11.36 17.40
N ASP A 208 1.28 -11.15 17.00
CA ASP A 208 0.35 -12.23 16.62
C ASP A 208 0.24 -12.44 15.10
N GLY A 209 0.78 -11.52 14.28
CA GLY A 209 0.72 -11.57 12.82
C GLY A 209 -0.64 -11.17 12.23
N LEU A 210 -1.57 -10.69 13.06
CA LEU A 210 -2.91 -10.29 12.65
C LEU A 210 -2.92 -8.82 12.20
N HIS A 211 -2.30 -8.58 11.06
CA HIS A 211 -2.09 -7.23 10.51
C HIS A 211 -3.05 -6.85 9.37
N GLY A 212 -4.03 -7.69 9.04
CA GLY A 212 -4.96 -7.43 7.96
C GLY A 212 -4.32 -7.45 6.57
N PHE A 213 -5.06 -6.91 5.59
CA PHE A 213 -4.58 -6.75 4.20
C PHE A 213 -3.68 -5.52 4.01
N SER A 214 -3.69 -4.59 4.97
CA SER A 214 -2.88 -3.37 4.91
C SER A 214 -1.50 -3.54 5.55
N GLY A 215 -1.25 -4.68 6.21
CA GLY A 215 0.00 -5.01 6.87
C GLY A 215 0.22 -4.30 8.21
N ALA A 216 -0.77 -3.56 8.69
CA ALA A 216 -0.77 -2.89 9.98
C ALA A 216 -2.17 -2.86 10.60
N SER A 217 -2.24 -2.61 11.90
CA SER A 217 -3.48 -2.45 12.63
C SER A 217 -3.35 -1.43 13.74
N VAL A 218 -4.46 -0.80 14.10
CA VAL A 218 -4.56 0.04 15.30
C VAL A 218 -5.63 -0.53 16.23
N SER A 219 -5.35 -0.58 17.54
CA SER A 219 -6.25 -1.16 18.54
C SER A 219 -6.42 -0.29 19.78
N THR A 220 -7.59 -0.38 20.39
CA THR A 220 -7.86 0.19 21.71
C THR A 220 -8.91 -0.64 22.46
N SER A 221 -8.84 -0.60 23.78
CA SER A 221 -9.86 -1.13 24.68
C SER A 221 -10.49 -0.04 25.56
N ASP A 222 -9.95 1.19 25.51
CA ASP A 222 -10.40 2.30 26.34
C ASP A 222 -11.56 3.04 25.65
N PRO A 223 -12.77 3.10 26.24
CA PRO A 223 -13.91 3.78 25.62
C PRO A 223 -13.75 5.30 25.51
N LEU A 224 -12.72 5.86 26.14
CA LEU A 224 -12.34 7.27 26.01
C LEU A 224 -11.30 7.51 24.91
N ASP A 225 -10.82 6.45 24.24
CA ASP A 225 -10.08 6.60 23.00
C ASP A 225 -11.02 6.71 21.81
N PHE A 226 -10.68 7.63 20.91
CA PHE A 226 -11.43 7.86 19.68
C PHE A 226 -10.44 8.08 18.53
N ALA A 227 -10.92 7.86 17.32
CA ALA A 227 -10.26 8.27 16.11
C ALA A 227 -11.32 8.71 15.10
N TRP A 228 -11.00 9.64 14.20
CA TRP A 228 -11.89 9.96 13.09
C TRP A 228 -11.11 10.34 11.84
N ILE A 229 -11.81 10.18 10.72
CA ILE A 229 -11.50 10.78 9.44
C ILE A 229 -12.55 11.84 9.13
N GLN A 230 -12.15 12.92 8.46
CA GLN A 230 -13.05 13.95 7.99
C GLN A 230 -12.61 14.44 6.62
N THR A 231 -13.58 14.80 5.78
CA THR A 231 -13.34 15.50 4.51
C THR A 231 -12.40 16.69 4.72
N THR A 232 -11.54 16.96 3.75
CA THR A 232 -10.66 18.13 3.84
C THR A 232 -11.46 19.42 3.64
N GLU A 233 -10.97 20.50 4.24
CA GLU A 233 -11.45 21.87 4.03
C GLU A 233 -10.36 22.73 3.37
N ASP A 234 -9.15 22.19 3.20
CA ASP A 234 -7.96 22.95 2.84
C ASP A 234 -7.71 23.01 1.33
N ASN A 235 -8.36 22.13 0.56
CA ASN A 235 -8.15 22.00 -0.88
C ASN A 235 -9.40 21.38 -1.57
N PRO A 236 -9.49 21.38 -2.92
CA PRO A 236 -10.69 20.97 -3.64
C PRO A 236 -10.91 19.44 -3.73
N HIS A 237 -9.92 18.62 -3.39
CA HIS A 237 -10.00 17.16 -3.49
C HIS A 237 -10.40 16.54 -2.15
N GLY A 238 -11.28 15.55 -2.13
CA GLY A 238 -11.69 14.86 -0.90
C GLY A 238 -12.66 15.64 -0.03
N GLN A 239 -13.39 16.61 -0.59
CA GLN A 239 -14.37 17.43 0.14
C GLN A 239 -15.70 16.71 0.39
N ARG A 240 -15.98 15.61 -0.31
CA ARG A 240 -17.29 14.94 -0.28
C ARG A 240 -17.17 13.42 -0.34
N TRP A 241 -18.00 12.70 0.42
CA TRP A 241 -18.14 11.25 0.41
C TRP A 241 -19.63 10.86 0.41
N ASN A 242 -19.94 9.66 -0.07
CA ASN A 242 -21.27 9.04 0.09
C ASN A 242 -21.21 7.60 0.63
N ARG A 243 -19.99 7.15 0.98
CA ARG A 243 -19.74 5.84 1.57
C ARG A 243 -18.60 5.91 2.57
N VAL A 244 -18.80 5.24 3.71
CA VAL A 244 -17.75 4.95 4.69
C VAL A 244 -17.54 3.45 4.75
N GLN A 245 -16.29 3.00 4.70
CA GLN A 245 -15.94 1.59 4.90
C GLN A 245 -15.03 1.43 6.11
N VAL A 246 -15.23 0.38 6.92
CA VAL A 246 -14.36 0.04 8.05
C VAL A 246 -13.97 -1.43 7.97
N TRP A 247 -12.68 -1.71 8.13
CA TRP A 247 -12.14 -3.06 8.25
C TRP A 247 -11.63 -3.31 9.65
N ALA A 248 -12.14 -4.35 10.30
CA ALA A 248 -11.84 -4.69 11.69
C ALA A 248 -11.50 -6.16 11.85
N LEU A 249 -10.81 -6.49 12.95
CA LEU A 249 -10.56 -7.86 13.37
C LEU A 249 -11.73 -8.38 14.21
N GLY A 250 -12.39 -9.43 13.73
CA GLY A 250 -13.17 -10.33 14.55
C GLY A 250 -12.26 -11.25 15.37
N GLN A 251 -12.45 -11.34 16.68
CA GLN A 251 -11.62 -12.15 17.57
C GLN A 251 -12.36 -12.59 18.85
N PRO A 252 -11.86 -13.62 19.57
CA PRO A 252 -12.35 -13.92 20.90
C PRO A 252 -12.07 -12.77 21.87
N GLY A 253 -13.06 -12.41 22.70
CA GLY A 253 -13.00 -11.24 23.57
C GLY A 253 -13.04 -9.90 22.81
N GLY A 254 -13.50 -9.92 21.55
CA GLY A 254 -13.68 -8.71 20.75
C GLY A 254 -14.75 -7.79 21.34
N GLY A 255 -14.45 -6.50 21.41
CA GLY A 255 -15.38 -5.49 21.93
C GLY A 255 -16.44 -5.04 20.91
N SER A 256 -17.21 -4.03 21.31
CA SER A 256 -18.14 -3.34 20.44
C SER A 256 -17.45 -2.15 19.78
N LEU A 257 -17.33 -2.19 18.46
CA LEU A 257 -16.93 -1.06 17.62
C LEU A 257 -18.13 -0.14 17.44
N GLU A 258 -17.98 1.12 17.84
CA GLU A 258 -18.94 2.17 17.52
C GLU A 258 -18.40 3.02 16.36
N LEU A 259 -19.23 3.22 15.33
CA LEU A 259 -19.03 4.18 14.25
C LEU A 259 -20.13 5.25 14.33
N VAL A 260 -19.74 6.52 14.36
CA VAL A 260 -20.64 7.68 14.27
C VAL A 260 -20.25 8.47 13.03
N VAL A 261 -21.21 8.74 12.14
CA VAL A 261 -21.03 9.65 11.01
C VAL A 261 -21.81 10.93 11.32
N ASP A 262 -21.09 12.04 11.40
CA ASP A 262 -21.64 13.36 11.73
C ASP A 262 -22.42 13.36 13.06
N ASP A 263 -23.74 13.56 12.98
CA ASP A 263 -24.71 13.60 14.07
C ASP A 263 -25.70 12.42 14.03
N ALA A 264 -25.48 11.44 13.14
CA ALA A 264 -26.35 10.28 13.02
C ALA A 264 -26.25 9.36 14.25
N ASP A 265 -27.29 8.54 14.45
CA ASP A 265 -27.30 7.53 15.49
C ASP A 265 -26.11 6.57 15.33
N PRO A 266 -25.42 6.16 16.42
CA PRO A 266 -24.26 5.30 16.33
C PRO A 266 -24.58 3.92 15.74
N ILE A 267 -23.73 3.46 14.83
CA ILE A 267 -23.71 2.06 14.38
C ILE A 267 -22.79 1.30 15.34
N ILE A 268 -23.34 0.30 16.03
CA ILE A 268 -22.61 -0.53 16.97
C ILE A 268 -22.45 -1.94 16.37
N LEU A 269 -21.21 -2.39 16.27
CA LEU A 269 -20.84 -3.67 15.69
C LEU A 269 -20.00 -4.49 16.66
N SER A 270 -20.47 -5.68 17.03
CA SER A 270 -19.69 -6.62 17.84
C SER A 270 -18.56 -7.23 17.02
N THR A 271 -17.33 -7.14 17.52
CA THR A 271 -16.15 -7.81 16.95
C THR A 271 -15.86 -9.17 17.60
N GLN A 272 -16.77 -9.66 18.45
CA GLN A 272 -16.66 -10.99 19.05
C GLN A 272 -16.77 -12.08 17.98
N ARG A 273 -15.75 -12.93 17.88
CA ARG A 273 -15.70 -14.15 17.04
C ARG A 273 -15.00 -15.28 17.78
N SER A 274 -15.05 -16.50 17.25
CA SER A 274 -14.35 -17.66 17.83
C SER A 274 -12.90 -17.80 17.37
N ARG A 275 -12.52 -17.09 16.29
CA ARG A 275 -11.20 -17.09 15.65
C ARG A 275 -10.96 -15.75 14.95
N ALA A 276 -9.75 -15.54 14.43
CA ALA A 276 -9.46 -14.42 13.54
C ALA A 276 -10.38 -14.48 12.30
N GLU A 277 -11.05 -13.36 12.04
CA GLU A 277 -11.96 -13.15 10.92
C GLU A 277 -11.91 -11.68 10.52
N LEU A 278 -11.93 -11.38 9.23
CA LEU A 278 -12.07 -10.00 8.78
C LEU A 278 -13.53 -9.59 8.86
N ILE A 279 -13.80 -8.51 9.59
CA ILE A 279 -15.08 -7.82 9.60
C ILE A 279 -14.96 -6.62 8.65
N HIS A 280 -15.89 -6.53 7.70
CA HIS A 280 -15.97 -5.43 6.74
C HIS A 280 -17.34 -4.78 6.85
N LEU A 281 -17.38 -3.53 7.32
CA LEU A 281 -18.59 -2.71 7.41
C LEU A 281 -18.59 -1.71 6.27
N ILE A 282 -19.71 -1.60 5.55
CA ILE A 282 -19.97 -0.62 4.50
C ILE A 282 -21.20 0.18 4.91
N VAL A 283 -21.06 1.50 4.96
CA VAL A 283 -22.14 2.42 5.34
C VAL A 283 -22.37 3.41 4.21
N ASP A 284 -23.56 3.36 3.62
CA ASP A 284 -24.00 4.33 2.61
C ASP A 284 -24.63 5.54 3.30
N ILE A 285 -24.23 6.73 2.88
CA ILE A 285 -24.61 8.02 3.49
C ILE A 285 -24.95 9.03 2.38
N PRO A 286 -25.70 10.11 2.66
CA PRO A 286 -25.99 11.14 1.64
C PRO A 286 -24.70 11.83 1.18
N ASP A 287 -24.55 12.12 -0.11
CA ASP A 287 -23.30 12.70 -0.66
C ASP A 287 -23.00 14.13 -0.14
N GLY A 288 -21.97 14.28 0.68
CA GLY A 288 -21.65 15.56 1.31
C GLY A 288 -20.30 15.58 2.04
N PRO A 289 -19.95 16.71 2.68
CA PRO A 289 -18.85 16.72 3.64
C PRO A 289 -19.24 15.89 4.87
N HIS A 290 -18.29 15.11 5.40
CA HIS A 290 -18.55 14.21 6.54
C HIS A 290 -17.36 14.05 7.48
N ARG A 291 -17.66 13.72 8.73
CA ARG A 291 -16.73 13.11 9.69
C ARG A 291 -17.24 11.73 10.09
N ALA A 292 -16.37 10.72 9.98
CA ALA A 292 -16.61 9.37 10.47
C ALA A 292 -15.69 9.09 11.67
N ALA A 293 -16.29 8.95 12.86
CA ALA A 293 -15.59 8.70 14.12
C ALA A 293 -15.78 7.27 14.60
N VAL A 294 -14.70 6.64 15.04
CA VAL A 294 -14.67 5.28 15.58
C VAL A 294 -14.15 5.25 17.02
N ARG A 295 -14.76 4.41 17.85
CA ARG A 295 -14.32 4.09 19.22
C ARG A 295 -14.76 2.70 19.67
N THR A 296 -14.25 2.26 20.82
CA THR A 296 -14.76 1.08 21.52
C THR A 296 -15.77 1.48 22.60
N LEU A 297 -16.69 0.59 22.96
CA LEU A 297 -17.57 0.76 24.12
C LEU A 297 -16.93 0.31 25.44
N GLY A 298 -15.70 -0.23 25.41
CA GLY A 298 -14.95 -0.63 26.59
C GLY A 298 -15.29 -2.01 27.16
N ASP A 299 -16.14 -2.76 26.45
CA ASP A 299 -16.52 -4.15 26.70
C ASP A 299 -15.53 -5.17 26.09
N GLY A 300 -14.54 -4.70 25.34
CA GLY A 300 -13.46 -5.50 24.78
C GLY A 300 -12.49 -4.66 23.93
N GLU A 301 -11.42 -5.27 23.45
CA GLU A 301 -10.53 -4.62 22.48
C GLU A 301 -11.16 -4.63 21.10
N ILE A 302 -11.11 -3.49 20.41
CA ILE A 302 -11.31 -3.42 18.96
C ILE A 302 -9.96 -3.27 18.29
N ARG A 303 -9.82 -3.83 17.09
CA ARG A 303 -8.64 -3.67 16.25
C ARG A 303 -9.08 -3.40 14.82
N LEU A 304 -8.59 -2.30 14.25
CA LEU A 304 -8.94 -1.81 12.93
C LEU A 304 -7.76 -1.96 11.98
N PHE A 305 -8.04 -2.41 10.77
CA PHE A 305 -7.08 -2.49 9.66
C PHE A 305 -7.11 -1.27 8.76
N GLY A 306 -8.21 -0.49 8.82
CA GLY A 306 -8.34 0.79 8.14
C GLY A 306 -9.79 1.29 8.12
N ILE A 307 -9.95 2.51 7.62
CA ILE A 307 -11.23 3.16 7.35
C ILE A 307 -11.11 3.89 6.01
N SER A 308 -12.19 4.00 5.25
CA SER A 308 -12.25 4.74 4.00
C SER A 308 -13.42 5.72 4.01
N GLY A 309 -13.18 6.93 3.53
CA GLY A 309 -14.22 7.88 3.13
C GLY A 309 -14.14 8.05 1.61
N GLU A 310 -15.19 7.65 0.91
CA GLU A 310 -15.18 7.54 -0.54
C GLU A 310 -16.55 7.81 -1.17
N ARG A 311 -16.56 7.96 -2.50
CA ARG A 311 -17.75 8.06 -3.32
C ARG A 311 -17.85 6.84 -4.24
N GLN A 312 -19.06 6.32 -4.38
CA GLN A 312 -19.36 5.19 -5.27
C GLN A 312 -19.54 5.58 -6.74
N ASP A 313 -19.66 6.88 -7.00
CA ASP A 313 -19.93 7.43 -8.33
C ASP A 313 -18.70 7.35 -9.25
N THR A 314 -18.84 7.90 -10.45
CA THR A 314 -17.81 7.99 -11.48
C THR A 314 -16.51 8.64 -10.97
N GLY A 315 -15.37 8.19 -11.49
CA GLY A 315 -14.05 8.81 -11.28
C GLY A 315 -13.03 7.87 -10.64
N VAL A 316 -12.00 8.43 -10.01
CA VAL A 316 -10.86 7.65 -9.50
C VAL A 316 -10.65 7.81 -8.00
N LEU A 317 -10.41 6.68 -7.35
CA LEU A 317 -9.94 6.57 -5.98
C LEU A 317 -8.50 6.04 -5.99
N VAL A 318 -7.60 6.61 -5.18
CA VAL A 318 -6.22 6.12 -5.04
C VAL A 318 -5.87 5.89 -3.57
N ASP A 319 -5.80 4.63 -3.16
CA ASP A 319 -5.42 4.22 -1.81
C ASP A 319 -3.89 4.23 -1.64
N ALA A 320 -3.41 4.74 -0.49
CA ALA A 320 -1.98 4.77 -0.15
C ALA A 320 -1.69 3.83 1.04
N ILE A 321 -1.39 2.57 0.75
CA ILE A 321 -1.20 1.50 1.74
C ILE A 321 0.29 1.23 1.94
N GLY A 322 0.99 2.19 2.55
CA GLY A 322 2.42 2.14 2.77
C GLY A 322 2.84 1.99 4.24
N ILE A 323 3.80 1.11 4.51
CA ILE A 323 4.38 0.94 5.85
C ILE A 323 5.88 1.24 5.82
N ARG A 324 6.32 2.24 6.59
CA ARG A 324 7.72 2.67 6.64
C ARG A 324 8.68 1.50 6.90
N GLY A 325 9.75 1.46 6.10
CA GLY A 325 10.86 0.53 6.28
C GLY A 325 10.52 -0.95 6.01
N ARG A 326 9.41 -1.26 5.34
CA ARG A 326 9.03 -2.65 5.00
C ARG A 326 9.50 -3.04 3.59
N THR A 327 9.56 -4.33 3.35
CA THR A 327 9.90 -4.99 2.09
C THR A 327 8.70 -5.78 1.58
N ALA A 328 8.65 -6.13 0.30
CA ALA A 328 7.54 -6.88 -0.29
C ALA A 328 7.27 -8.20 0.45
N LYS A 329 8.32 -8.90 0.90
CA LYS A 329 8.21 -10.19 1.60
C LYS A 329 7.35 -10.15 2.88
N THR A 330 7.08 -8.97 3.43
CA THR A 330 6.21 -8.85 4.60
C THR A 330 4.78 -9.31 4.35
N TRP A 331 4.30 -9.31 3.10
CA TRP A 331 2.98 -9.84 2.73
C TRP A 331 2.81 -11.32 3.08
N LEU A 332 3.92 -12.07 3.09
CA LEU A 332 3.94 -13.50 3.38
C LEU A 332 3.69 -13.80 4.86
N SER A 333 3.84 -12.82 5.76
CA SER A 333 3.56 -12.99 7.19
C SER A 333 2.15 -12.56 7.61
N TRP A 334 1.38 -11.95 6.71
CA TRP A 334 0.01 -11.54 7.00
C TRP A 334 -0.90 -12.77 7.03
N ALA A 335 -1.76 -12.86 8.05
CA ALA A 335 -2.69 -13.97 8.18
C ALA A 335 -3.62 -14.06 6.94
N PRO A 336 -3.63 -15.19 6.19
CA PRO A 336 -4.36 -15.30 4.93
C PRO A 336 -5.86 -15.00 5.06
N GLU A 337 -6.50 -15.44 6.14
CA GLU A 337 -7.92 -15.20 6.40
C GLU A 337 -8.30 -13.72 6.56
N LEU A 338 -7.32 -12.86 6.84
CA LEU A 338 -7.52 -11.40 6.92
C LEU A 338 -7.02 -10.69 5.66
N ARG A 339 -5.88 -11.14 5.13
CA ARG A 339 -5.26 -10.56 3.94
C ARG A 339 -6.12 -10.81 2.70
N ASP A 340 -6.43 -12.07 2.41
CA ASP A 340 -7.05 -12.45 1.14
C ASP A 340 -8.48 -11.91 1.08
N ALA A 341 -9.22 -12.06 2.18
CA ALA A 341 -10.52 -11.45 2.37
C ALA A 341 -10.50 -9.91 2.22
N GLY A 342 -9.47 -9.26 2.75
CA GLY A 342 -9.36 -7.80 2.73
C GLY A 342 -8.97 -7.27 1.35
N LEU A 343 -8.08 -7.96 0.64
CA LEU A 343 -7.74 -7.64 -0.75
C LEU A 343 -8.96 -7.79 -1.67
N ALA A 344 -9.72 -8.88 -1.49
CA ALA A 344 -10.97 -9.09 -2.24
C ALA A 344 -12.02 -8.02 -1.90
N GLY A 345 -12.20 -7.68 -0.61
CA GLY A 345 -13.14 -6.66 -0.16
C GLY A 345 -12.75 -5.22 -0.55
N LEU A 346 -11.45 -4.94 -0.69
CA LEU A 346 -10.96 -3.66 -1.22
C LEU A 346 -11.32 -3.50 -2.70
N SER A 347 -11.33 -4.62 -3.44
CA SER A 347 -11.70 -4.73 -4.85
C SER A 347 -11.01 -3.71 -5.77
N PRO A 348 -9.66 -3.68 -5.82
CA PRO A 348 -8.94 -2.77 -6.70
C PRO A 348 -9.08 -3.13 -8.18
N ASP A 349 -9.19 -2.11 -9.03
CA ASP A 349 -9.13 -2.22 -10.49
C ASP A 349 -7.68 -2.16 -10.99
N LEU A 350 -6.77 -1.57 -10.21
CA LEU A 350 -5.33 -1.57 -10.47
C LEU A 350 -4.56 -1.66 -9.15
N ILE A 351 -3.58 -2.57 -9.07
CA ILE A 351 -2.69 -2.68 -7.91
C ILE A 351 -1.28 -2.19 -8.25
N ILE A 352 -0.74 -1.30 -7.42
CA ILE A 352 0.65 -0.83 -7.53
C ILE A 352 1.44 -1.37 -6.35
N LEU A 353 2.58 -2.00 -6.60
CA LEU A 353 3.50 -2.52 -5.58
C LEU A 353 4.82 -1.74 -5.64
N ALA A 354 4.95 -0.70 -4.81
CA ALA A 354 6.10 0.19 -4.72
C ALA A 354 7.03 -0.22 -3.57
N TYR A 355 7.86 -1.24 -3.84
CA TYR A 355 8.88 -1.78 -2.93
C TYR A 355 10.25 -1.80 -3.61
N GLY A 356 11.31 -2.13 -2.85
CA GLY A 356 12.66 -2.29 -3.38
C GLY A 356 13.70 -1.47 -2.64
N THR A 357 13.35 -0.30 -2.10
CA THR A 357 14.33 0.59 -1.42
C THR A 357 14.96 -0.09 -0.21
N ASN A 358 14.15 -0.81 0.58
CA ASN A 358 14.61 -1.52 1.77
C ASN A 358 15.28 -2.86 1.42
N GLU A 359 14.83 -3.53 0.35
CA GLU A 359 15.48 -4.71 -0.21
C GLU A 359 16.89 -4.38 -0.72
N ALA A 360 17.05 -3.23 -1.38
CA ALA A 360 18.36 -2.76 -1.83
C ALA A 360 19.25 -2.38 -0.63
N ALA A 361 18.66 -1.87 0.46
CA ALA A 361 19.37 -1.50 1.68
C ALA A 361 19.88 -2.70 2.48
N ASP A 362 19.13 -3.80 2.46
CA ASP A 362 19.51 -5.05 3.11
C ASP A 362 20.64 -5.71 2.33
N THR A 363 21.87 -5.55 2.82
CA THR A 363 23.07 -6.09 2.17
C THR A 363 23.23 -7.59 2.37
N ASP A 364 22.42 -8.24 3.20
CA ASP A 364 22.45 -9.69 3.42
C ASP A 364 21.38 -10.41 2.58
N TYR A 365 20.43 -9.66 2.03
CA TYR A 365 19.39 -10.19 1.15
C TYR A 365 19.93 -10.48 -0.26
N SER A 366 20.10 -11.75 -0.61
CA SER A 366 20.56 -12.16 -1.94
C SER A 366 19.48 -11.93 -3.02
N MET A 367 19.90 -11.61 -4.25
CA MET A 367 18.97 -11.40 -5.38
C MET A 367 18.20 -12.68 -5.78
N PRO A 368 18.80 -13.89 -5.75
CA PRO A 368 18.03 -15.13 -5.94
C PRO A 368 16.92 -15.28 -4.90
N ARG A 369 17.19 -14.99 -3.62
CA ARG A 369 16.16 -15.08 -2.58
C ARG A 369 15.10 -13.99 -2.72
N TYR A 370 15.51 -12.77 -3.04
CA TYR A 370 14.56 -11.70 -3.32
C TYR A 370 13.60 -12.07 -4.46
N ARG A 371 14.12 -12.70 -5.53
CA ARG A 371 13.32 -13.19 -6.64
C ARG A 371 12.27 -14.22 -6.20
N GLU A 372 12.67 -15.17 -5.36
CA GLU A 372 11.78 -16.19 -4.82
C GLU A 372 10.69 -15.58 -3.94
N ASP A 373 11.07 -14.76 -2.96
CA ASP A 373 10.14 -14.10 -2.05
C ASP A 373 9.19 -13.18 -2.82
N LEU A 374 9.68 -12.40 -3.79
CA LEU A 374 8.84 -11.57 -4.66
C LEU A 374 7.86 -12.43 -5.47
N SER A 375 8.32 -13.55 -6.03
CA SER A 375 7.45 -14.47 -6.77
C SER A 375 6.34 -15.02 -5.87
N ARG A 376 6.64 -15.37 -4.61
CA ARG A 376 5.64 -15.82 -3.64
C ARG A 376 4.64 -14.71 -3.29
N VAL A 377 5.10 -13.46 -3.15
CA VAL A 377 4.22 -12.31 -2.92
C VAL A 377 3.27 -12.10 -4.10
N LEU A 378 3.76 -12.21 -5.34
CA LEU A 378 2.92 -12.05 -6.53
C LEU A 378 1.96 -13.22 -6.73
N SER A 379 2.34 -14.44 -6.32
CA SER A 379 1.39 -15.57 -6.23
C SER A 379 0.24 -15.27 -5.27
N VAL A 380 0.52 -14.64 -4.12
CA VAL A 380 -0.52 -14.20 -3.18
C VAL A 380 -1.45 -13.16 -3.83
N VAL A 381 -0.87 -12.16 -4.50
CA VAL A 381 -1.65 -11.13 -5.21
C VAL A 381 -2.54 -11.78 -6.27
N ARG A 382 -2.01 -12.72 -7.06
CA ARG A 382 -2.80 -13.41 -8.09
C ARG A 382 -3.86 -14.35 -7.56
N ALA A 383 -3.62 -14.98 -6.41
CA ALA A 383 -4.63 -15.80 -5.75
C ALA A 383 -5.82 -14.95 -5.28
N ALA A 384 -5.57 -13.76 -4.73
CA ALA A 384 -6.62 -12.86 -4.25
C ALA A 384 -7.28 -12.04 -5.38
N LEU A 385 -6.51 -11.67 -6.40
CA LEU A 385 -6.87 -10.74 -7.46
C LEU A 385 -6.38 -11.27 -8.83
N PRO A 386 -7.05 -12.31 -9.38
CA PRO A 386 -6.53 -13.06 -10.54
C PRO A 386 -6.51 -12.26 -11.83
N GLN A 387 -7.43 -11.31 -12.02
CA GLN A 387 -7.58 -10.53 -13.25
C GLN A 387 -7.18 -9.05 -13.11
N THR A 388 -6.90 -8.59 -11.89
CA THR A 388 -6.53 -7.18 -11.65
C THR A 388 -5.15 -6.89 -12.25
N PRO A 389 -5.03 -5.92 -13.19
CA PRO A 389 -3.75 -5.42 -13.66
C PRO A 389 -2.85 -4.98 -12.50
N CYS A 390 -1.54 -5.19 -12.63
CA CYS A 390 -0.58 -4.79 -11.61
C CYS A 390 0.65 -4.09 -12.18
N ILE A 391 1.23 -3.20 -11.38
CA ILE A 391 2.48 -2.51 -11.68
C ILE A 391 3.43 -2.71 -10.50
N LEU A 392 4.63 -3.23 -10.78
CA LEU A 392 5.76 -3.15 -9.87
C LEU A 392 6.47 -1.81 -10.08
N VAL A 393 6.46 -0.95 -9.07
CA VAL A 393 7.25 0.28 -9.07
C VAL A 393 8.58 -0.03 -8.41
N GLY A 394 9.66 0.05 -9.18
CA GLY A 394 11.01 -0.23 -8.71
C GLY A 394 11.54 0.79 -7.70
N PRO A 395 12.65 0.47 -7.02
CA PRO A 395 13.27 1.42 -6.10
C PRO A 395 13.76 2.66 -6.85
N SER A 396 13.57 3.83 -6.25
CA SER A 396 14.20 5.07 -6.72
C SER A 396 15.73 5.00 -6.54
N ASP A 397 16.45 5.91 -7.20
CA ASP A 397 17.89 6.03 -6.96
C ASP A 397 18.16 6.40 -5.49
N ARG A 398 19.34 6.01 -4.99
CA ARG A 398 19.80 6.42 -3.66
C ARG A 398 21.31 6.51 -3.59
N ALA A 399 21.79 7.29 -2.64
CA ALA A 399 23.22 7.40 -2.36
C ALA A 399 23.49 7.30 -0.85
N THR A 400 24.76 7.12 -0.50
CA THR A 400 25.23 7.24 0.88
C THR A 400 26.43 8.15 0.97
N VAL A 401 26.59 8.80 2.11
CA VAL A 401 27.69 9.72 2.38
C VAL A 401 28.94 8.91 2.71
N VAL A 402 30.00 9.04 1.90
CA VAL A 402 31.31 8.42 2.20
C VAL A 402 32.17 9.39 3.00
N LYS A 403 32.32 10.62 2.50
CA LYS A 403 32.99 11.71 3.21
C LYS A 403 32.09 12.93 3.18
N LYS A 404 31.64 13.38 4.37
CA LYS A 404 30.70 14.50 4.53
C LYS A 404 31.07 15.67 3.63
N LYS A 405 30.11 16.10 2.80
CA LYS A 405 30.20 17.24 1.85
C LYS A 405 31.26 17.12 0.74
N GLN A 406 31.91 15.96 0.57
CA GLN A 406 32.96 15.78 -0.44
C GLN A 406 32.65 14.64 -1.41
N THR A 407 32.34 13.45 -0.90
CA THR A 407 32.13 12.25 -1.74
C THR A 407 30.94 11.43 -1.27
N TYR A 408 30.27 10.84 -2.25
CA TYR A 408 29.08 10.02 -2.09
C TYR A 408 29.26 8.72 -2.87
N ALA A 409 28.67 7.65 -2.37
CA ALA A 409 28.58 6.37 -3.05
C ALA A 409 27.17 6.21 -3.61
N ILE A 410 27.06 6.05 -4.93
CA ILE A 410 25.81 5.72 -5.61
C ILE A 410 25.52 4.24 -5.32
N TRP A 411 24.32 3.93 -4.85
CA TRP A 411 24.01 2.60 -4.34
C TRP A 411 23.70 1.62 -5.48
N GLY A 412 24.68 0.80 -5.86
CA GLY A 412 24.56 -0.09 -7.02
C GLY A 412 23.52 -1.20 -6.87
N ARG A 413 23.20 -1.61 -5.64
CA ARG A 413 22.18 -2.65 -5.38
C ARG A 413 20.77 -2.26 -5.82
N THR A 414 20.48 -0.96 -5.97
CA THR A 414 19.20 -0.46 -6.52
C THR A 414 18.90 -1.08 -7.88
N ALA A 415 19.89 -1.09 -8.79
CA ALA A 415 19.73 -1.64 -10.13
C ALA A 415 19.51 -3.15 -10.13
N LEU A 416 20.12 -3.89 -9.19
CA LEU A 416 19.91 -5.34 -9.07
C LEU A 416 18.49 -5.69 -8.60
N VAL A 417 17.95 -4.92 -7.65
CA VAL A 417 16.57 -5.09 -7.18
C VAL A 417 15.58 -4.76 -8.30
N ALA A 418 15.78 -3.63 -9.00
CA ALA A 418 14.99 -3.27 -10.19
C ALA A 418 15.02 -4.37 -11.26
N GLN A 419 16.20 -4.95 -11.51
CA GLN A 419 16.35 -6.05 -12.48
C GLN A 419 15.55 -7.30 -12.07
N VAL A 420 15.55 -7.68 -10.79
CA VAL A 420 14.72 -8.80 -10.32
C VAL A 420 13.23 -8.49 -10.51
N GLN A 421 12.77 -7.29 -10.18
CA GLN A 421 11.37 -6.89 -10.38
C GLN A 421 10.98 -6.94 -11.85
N ARG A 422 11.81 -6.37 -12.75
CA ARG A 422 11.64 -6.41 -14.21
C ARG A 422 11.48 -7.84 -14.74
N GLU A 423 12.30 -8.76 -14.27
CA GLU A 423 12.28 -10.15 -14.74
C GLU A 423 11.13 -10.99 -14.17
N VAL A 424 10.63 -10.65 -12.99
CA VAL A 424 9.55 -11.39 -12.31
C VAL A 424 8.17 -10.89 -12.75
N ALA A 425 8.00 -9.57 -12.93
CA ALA A 425 6.73 -8.93 -13.26
C ALA A 425 5.92 -9.64 -14.37
N PRO A 426 6.49 -9.93 -15.56
CA PRO A 426 5.72 -10.52 -16.66
C PRO A 426 5.22 -11.95 -16.37
N ARG A 427 5.87 -12.70 -15.47
CA ARG A 427 5.41 -14.06 -15.07
C ARG A 427 4.07 -14.05 -14.34
N PHE A 428 3.73 -12.90 -13.78
CA PHE A 428 2.49 -12.68 -13.06
C PHE A 428 1.59 -11.68 -13.81
N GLY A 429 1.85 -11.36 -15.07
CA GLY A 429 1.07 -10.33 -15.79
C GLY A 429 1.09 -8.98 -15.07
N CYS A 430 2.24 -8.61 -14.48
CA CYS A 430 2.51 -7.26 -13.99
C CYS A 430 3.39 -6.51 -14.97
N ALA A 431 3.17 -5.21 -15.09
CA ALA A 431 4.15 -4.31 -15.68
C ALA A 431 5.21 -3.92 -14.63
N PHE A 432 6.33 -3.40 -15.10
CA PHE A 432 7.39 -2.84 -14.29
C PHE A 432 7.64 -1.38 -14.66
N TRP A 433 7.82 -0.51 -13.68
CA TRP A 433 8.26 0.86 -13.88
C TRP A 433 9.57 1.12 -13.14
N ASP A 434 10.61 1.49 -13.89
CA ASP A 434 11.94 1.73 -13.35
C ASP A 434 12.07 3.16 -12.80
N TRP A 435 11.78 3.32 -11.51
CA TRP A 435 11.85 4.64 -10.87
C TRP A 435 13.28 5.21 -10.85
N GLN A 436 14.32 4.37 -10.72
CA GLN A 436 15.71 4.85 -10.81
C GLN A 436 15.99 5.47 -12.17
N MET A 437 15.55 4.82 -13.26
CA MET A 437 15.73 5.35 -14.62
C MET A 437 14.83 6.55 -14.90
N ALA A 438 13.59 6.56 -14.40
CA ALA A 438 12.71 7.72 -14.48
C ALA A 438 13.31 8.96 -13.80
N GLN A 439 14.12 8.78 -12.75
CA GLN A 439 14.86 9.85 -12.07
C GLN A 439 16.07 10.38 -12.88
N GLY A 440 16.41 9.70 -13.98
CA GLY A 440 17.58 9.96 -14.81
C GLY A 440 18.66 8.89 -14.71
N GLY A 441 18.52 7.89 -13.84
CA GLY A 441 19.47 6.79 -13.67
C GLY A 441 20.39 6.93 -12.44
N PRO A 442 21.39 6.04 -12.29
CA PRO A 442 22.28 6.02 -11.13
C PRO A 442 22.99 7.35 -10.88
N GLY A 443 22.83 7.90 -9.67
CA GLY A 443 23.31 9.23 -9.29
C GLY A 443 22.24 10.33 -9.38
N GLY A 444 21.07 10.02 -9.95
CA GLY A 444 19.92 10.91 -10.00
C GLY A 444 19.50 11.45 -8.63
N MET A 445 19.65 10.68 -7.55
CA MET A 445 19.34 11.15 -6.19
C MET A 445 20.26 12.29 -5.73
N LEU A 446 21.53 12.24 -6.10
CA LEU A 446 22.47 13.34 -5.81
C LEU A 446 22.13 14.57 -6.65
N SER A 447 21.81 14.36 -7.93
CA SER A 447 21.39 15.44 -8.83
C SER A 447 20.11 16.14 -8.34
N TRP A 448 19.10 15.37 -7.97
CA TRP A 448 17.84 15.87 -7.43
C TRP A 448 18.02 16.54 -6.05
N ARG A 449 19.08 16.24 -5.31
CA ARG A 449 19.45 16.96 -4.09
C ARG A 449 20.09 18.33 -4.39
N ALA A 450 20.75 18.45 -5.53
CA ALA A 450 21.56 19.62 -5.87
C ALA A 450 20.80 20.71 -6.64
N VAL A 451 19.62 20.41 -7.20
CA VAL A 451 18.73 21.40 -7.83
C VAL A 451 18.10 22.32 -6.79
N GLU A 452 17.61 23.49 -7.23
CA GLU A 452 16.94 24.50 -6.40
C GLU A 452 15.54 24.79 -6.95
N PRO A 453 14.45 24.56 -6.18
CA PRO A 453 14.44 23.95 -4.85
C PRO A 453 14.83 22.45 -4.89
N PRO A 454 15.39 21.90 -3.80
CA PRO A 454 15.82 20.50 -3.78
C PRO A 454 14.62 19.55 -3.89
N LEU A 455 14.74 18.54 -4.75
CA LEU A 455 13.76 17.47 -4.91
C LEU A 455 14.07 16.26 -4.01
N ALA A 456 15.29 16.13 -3.52
CA ALA A 456 15.70 15.04 -2.63
C ALA A 456 16.00 15.53 -1.20
N GLY A 457 15.77 14.66 -0.21
CA GLY A 457 16.14 14.85 1.19
C GLY A 457 17.65 14.68 1.44
N TRP A 458 18.11 15.16 2.59
CA TRP A 458 19.53 15.05 3.00
C TRP A 458 19.96 13.64 3.42
N ASP A 459 19.01 12.71 3.53
CA ASP A 459 19.31 11.29 3.74
C ASP A 459 19.69 10.57 2.44
N TYR A 460 19.52 11.22 1.28
CA TYR A 460 19.77 10.67 -0.06
C TYR A 460 19.01 9.36 -0.32
N ILE A 461 17.84 9.23 0.30
CA ILE A 461 16.92 8.11 0.14
C ILE A 461 15.53 8.64 -0.15
N HIS A 462 15.01 9.57 0.65
CA HIS A 462 13.66 10.10 0.51
C HIS A 462 13.67 11.41 -0.28
N PHE A 463 12.53 11.73 -0.88
CA PHE A 463 12.32 12.97 -1.61
C PHE A 463 11.74 14.07 -0.71
N THR A 464 11.89 15.32 -1.13
CA THR A 464 11.02 16.40 -0.66
C THR A 464 9.62 16.23 -1.23
N GLN A 465 8.64 17.01 -0.77
CA GLN A 465 7.30 16.98 -1.36
C GLN A 465 7.34 17.21 -2.88
N SER A 466 8.03 18.27 -3.34
CA SER A 466 8.17 18.57 -4.76
C SER A 466 8.87 17.46 -5.55
N GLY A 467 9.81 16.72 -4.95
CA GLY A 467 10.42 15.57 -5.61
C GLY A 467 9.48 14.37 -5.74
N TYR A 468 8.65 14.11 -4.73
CA TYR A 468 7.60 13.10 -4.86
C TYR A 468 6.56 13.49 -5.90
N GLU A 469 6.16 14.76 -5.95
CA GLU A 469 5.23 15.28 -6.96
C GLU A 469 5.83 15.15 -8.37
N ARG A 470 7.11 15.51 -8.56
CA ARG A 470 7.80 15.31 -9.85
C ARG A 470 7.85 13.83 -10.24
N SER A 471 8.14 12.95 -9.30
CA SER A 471 8.14 11.50 -9.54
C SER A 471 6.75 10.99 -9.95
N ALA A 472 5.69 11.48 -9.31
CA ALA A 472 4.31 11.14 -9.65
C ALA A 472 3.95 11.60 -11.07
N SER A 473 4.38 12.80 -11.48
CA SER A 473 4.19 13.28 -12.86
C SER A 473 4.89 12.40 -13.90
N LEU A 474 6.10 11.91 -13.60
CA LEU A 474 6.81 10.96 -14.48
C LEU A 474 6.09 9.61 -14.57
N PHE A 475 5.54 9.13 -13.45
CA PHE A 475 4.75 7.90 -13.42
C PHE A 475 3.42 8.05 -14.17
N LEU A 476 2.73 9.18 -14.01
CA LEU A 476 1.52 9.53 -14.76
C LEU A 476 1.77 9.53 -16.27
N ALA A 477 2.90 10.08 -16.73
CA ALA A 477 3.26 10.02 -18.14
C ALA A 477 3.44 8.58 -18.66
N ALA A 478 3.94 7.67 -17.83
CA ALA A 478 4.04 6.25 -18.17
C ALA A 478 2.68 5.54 -18.20
N LEU A 479 1.76 5.93 -17.31
CA LEU A 479 0.36 5.48 -17.36
C LEU A 479 -0.36 5.98 -18.62
N ASP A 480 -0.16 7.25 -18.98
CA ASP A 480 -0.72 7.87 -20.18
C ASP A 480 -0.22 7.19 -21.46
N ASP A 481 1.06 6.82 -21.50
CA ASP A 481 1.65 6.02 -22.59
C ASP A 481 0.98 4.64 -22.71
N ALA A 482 0.76 3.95 -21.58
CA ALA A 482 0.05 2.67 -21.57
C ALA A 482 -1.43 2.80 -21.99
N ALA A 483 -2.09 3.91 -21.66
CA ALA A 483 -3.46 4.20 -22.09
C ALA A 483 -3.60 4.36 -23.61
N ASN A 484 -2.52 4.67 -24.32
CA ASN A 484 -2.52 4.72 -25.79
C ASN A 484 -2.47 3.34 -26.46
N ILE A 485 -2.14 2.27 -25.70
CA ILE A 485 -2.13 0.91 -26.21
C ILE A 485 -3.57 0.42 -26.34
N THR A 486 -4.08 0.41 -27.58
CA THR A 486 -5.44 0.01 -27.97
C THR A 486 -5.39 -1.07 -29.05
N GLY A 487 -6.32 -2.05 -29.02
CA GLY A 487 -6.54 -3.02 -30.11
C GLY A 487 -5.50 -4.15 -30.28
N GLY A 488 -5.96 -5.39 -30.47
CA GLY A 488 -5.16 -6.63 -30.35
C GLY A 488 -3.89 -6.69 -31.22
N LEU A 489 -2.93 -7.54 -30.81
CA LEU A 489 -1.66 -7.84 -31.50
C LEU A 489 -1.82 -7.63 -33.01
N GLN A 490 -1.18 -6.61 -33.57
CA GLN A 490 -0.86 -6.66 -34.99
C GLN A 490 0.06 -7.88 -35.15
N THR A 491 -0.54 -9.02 -35.45
CA THR A 491 0.16 -10.10 -36.15
C THR A 491 0.43 -9.57 -37.55
N ALA A 492 1.37 -8.63 -37.65
CA ALA A 492 2.16 -8.51 -38.86
C ALA A 492 2.96 -9.81 -38.91
N ASP A 493 2.36 -10.83 -39.55
CA ASP A 493 3.11 -11.97 -40.04
C ASP A 493 4.12 -11.43 -41.05
N PRO A 494 5.42 -11.40 -40.74
CA PRO A 494 6.42 -10.89 -41.66
C PRO A 494 6.64 -11.82 -42.88
N TYR A 495 5.89 -12.92 -42.99
CA TYR A 495 6.01 -13.90 -44.07
C TYR A 495 4.80 -13.97 -45.00
N ARG A 496 3.83 -13.06 -44.91
CA ARG A 496 2.74 -12.98 -45.89
C ARG A 496 3.16 -12.11 -47.07
N GLU A 497 3.87 -12.72 -48.03
CA GLU A 497 4.06 -12.15 -49.37
C GLU A 497 2.72 -12.10 -50.16
N PRO A 498 2.60 -11.17 -51.13
CA PRO A 498 1.31 -10.69 -51.69
C PRO A 498 0.45 -11.72 -52.44
#